data_AF-A0A2M7Y982-F1
#
_entry.id   AF-A0A2M7Y982-F1
#
_cell.length_a   1.000
_cell.length_b   1.000
_cell.length_c   1.000
_cell.angle_alpha   90.00
_cell.angle_beta   90.00
_cell.angle_gamma   90.00
#
_symmetry.space_group_name_H-M   'P 1'
#
loop_
_entity.id
_entity.type
_entity.pdbx_description
1 polymer ?
#
loop_
_entity_poly.entity_id
_entity_poly.type
_entity_poly.pdbx_seq_one_letter_code
_entity_poly.pdbx_strand_id
1 'polypeptide(L)'
;MSGDDTPAAPRAAQDQSAPDPAQDANPRDAQPVPDAPRAAPNIDRRMLESLVCPLTHGPLEFAPEAPELISRKAGLAFPIRDGIPIMLESEARVLEA
;
A
#
# COMPACT_ATOMS: atom_id res chain seq x y z
N MET A 1 71.22 -15.41 -3.25
CA MET A 1 71.38 -13.96 -3.01
C MET A 1 71.46 -13.35 -4.40
N SER A 2 70.43 -12.80 -5.04
CA SER A 2 69.21 -12.09 -4.66
C SER A 2 68.11 -12.48 -5.69
N GLY A 3 66.79 -12.44 -5.49
CA GLY A 3 65.99 -11.48 -4.74
C GLY A 3 65.50 -10.38 -5.68
N ASP A 4 64.40 -10.63 -6.40
CA ASP A 4 63.52 -9.68 -7.16
C ASP A 4 62.32 -10.54 -7.64
N ASP A 5 61.12 -10.61 -7.05
CA ASP A 5 60.07 -9.60 -6.75
C ASP A 5 59.73 -8.74 -7.99
N THR A 6 58.67 -8.98 -8.77
CA THR A 6 57.27 -8.51 -8.52
C THR A 6 56.33 -9.10 -9.62
N PRO A 7 54.98 -8.90 -9.64
CA PRO A 7 54.00 -9.98 -9.86
C PRO A 7 53.14 -9.76 -11.13
N ALA A 8 52.32 -10.74 -11.52
CA ALA A 8 51.16 -10.47 -12.38
C ALA A 8 50.07 -11.53 -12.22
N ALA A 9 49.16 -11.21 -11.29
CA ALA A 9 47.71 -11.34 -11.35
C ALA A 9 47.02 -12.69 -11.75
N PRO A 10 45.85 -12.97 -11.15
CA PRO A 10 45.17 -14.24 -11.26
C PRO A 10 44.28 -14.28 -12.52
N ARG A 11 44.28 -15.39 -13.26
CA ARG A 11 43.16 -15.71 -14.16
C ARG A 11 42.28 -16.76 -13.52
N ALA A 12 41.32 -16.26 -12.74
CA ALA A 12 40.09 -16.97 -12.43
C ALA A 12 39.30 -17.30 -13.71
N ALA A 13 38.36 -18.24 -13.55
CA ALA A 13 37.24 -18.59 -14.43
C ALA A 13 37.47 -19.67 -15.50
N GLN A 14 37.19 -20.93 -15.13
CA GLN A 14 36.44 -21.89 -15.95
C GLN A 14 35.50 -22.61 -14.95
N ASP A 15 34.29 -22.08 -14.75
CA ASP A 15 33.10 -22.36 -15.58
C ASP A 15 32.66 -23.83 -15.47
N GLN A 16 31.64 -24.06 -14.66
CA GLN A 16 30.68 -25.16 -14.80
C GLN A 16 29.48 -24.91 -13.89
N SER A 17 28.54 -24.15 -14.45
CA SER A 17 27.10 -24.36 -14.38
C SER A 17 26.47 -24.54 -13.00
N ALA A 18 26.14 -23.41 -12.37
CA ALA A 18 24.90 -23.35 -11.60
C ALA A 18 23.73 -23.28 -12.62
N PRO A 19 22.63 -24.03 -12.43
CA PRO A 19 21.43 -23.84 -13.24
C PRO A 19 20.88 -22.43 -12.99
N ASP A 20 20.58 -21.71 -14.08
CA ASP A 20 20.03 -20.37 -14.02
C ASP A 20 18.62 -20.43 -13.40
N PRO A 21 18.37 -19.82 -12.23
CA PRO A 21 17.08 -19.91 -11.53
C PRO A 21 15.94 -19.19 -12.28
N ALA A 22 16.24 -18.50 -13.38
CA ALA A 22 15.26 -17.75 -14.14
C ALA A 22 14.33 -18.61 -15.02
N GLN A 23 14.58 -19.92 -15.17
CA GLN A 23 13.82 -20.74 -16.14
C GLN A 23 12.51 -21.33 -15.61
N ASP A 24 12.20 -21.19 -14.31
CA ASP A 24 10.94 -21.67 -13.72
C ASP A 24 9.96 -20.53 -13.34
N ALA A 25 10.26 -19.28 -13.74
CA ALA A 25 9.38 -18.16 -13.45
C ALA A 25 8.22 -18.11 -14.44
N ASN A 26 7.12 -18.77 -14.09
CA ASN A 26 5.84 -18.61 -14.75
C ASN A 26 5.38 -17.14 -14.65
N PRO A 27 5.11 -16.43 -15.76
CA PRO A 27 4.79 -14.99 -15.76
C PRO A 27 3.44 -14.65 -15.08
N ARG A 28 2.69 -15.65 -14.58
CA ARG A 28 1.49 -15.45 -13.76
C ARG A 28 1.77 -15.27 -12.27
N ASP A 29 2.96 -15.65 -11.80
CA ASP A 29 3.39 -15.45 -10.41
C ASP A 29 3.98 -14.05 -10.18
N ALA A 30 4.19 -13.28 -11.25
CA ALA A 30 4.54 -11.86 -11.21
C ALA A 30 3.32 -10.95 -10.93
N GLN A 31 2.33 -11.44 -10.17
CA GLN A 31 1.39 -10.54 -9.52
C GLN A 31 2.20 -9.77 -8.46
N PRO A 32 2.27 -8.43 -8.54
CA PRO A 32 3.06 -7.67 -7.58
C PRO A 32 2.47 -7.85 -6.19
N VAL A 33 3.21 -8.51 -5.30
CA VAL A 33 2.91 -8.52 -3.86
C VAL A 33 3.00 -7.07 -3.37
N PRO A 34 1.93 -6.47 -2.81
CA PRO A 34 1.96 -5.09 -2.39
C PRO A 34 2.63 -4.99 -1.01
N ASP A 35 3.96 -5.05 -0.98
CA ASP A 35 4.80 -4.87 0.22
C ASP A 35 5.55 -3.52 0.21
N ALA A 36 4.95 -2.52 -0.44
CA ALA A 36 5.39 -1.13 -0.35
C ALA A 36 4.33 -0.33 0.40
N PRO A 37 4.70 0.58 1.33
CA PRO A 37 3.79 1.59 1.80
C PRO A 37 3.39 2.40 0.58
N ARG A 38 2.21 2.09 0.04
CA ARG A 38 1.60 2.85 -1.05
C ARG A 38 1.56 4.28 -0.53
N ALA A 39 2.33 5.17 -1.18
CA ALA A 39 2.27 6.60 -0.90
C ALA A 39 0.78 6.93 -0.71
N ALA A 40 0.41 7.39 0.50
CA ALA A 40 -0.97 7.39 0.97
C ALA A 40 -1.86 7.87 -0.17
N PRO A 41 -2.85 7.06 -0.62
CA PRO A 41 -3.65 7.44 -1.77
C PRO A 41 -4.17 8.85 -1.50
N ASN A 42 -3.90 9.78 -2.41
CA ASN A 42 -4.53 11.08 -2.36
C ASN A 42 -6.03 10.81 -2.45
N ILE A 43 -6.71 10.83 -1.32
CA ILE A 43 -8.13 10.53 -1.32
C ILE A 43 -8.83 11.70 -1.99
N ASP A 44 -9.14 11.53 -3.27
CA ASP A 44 -9.83 12.54 -4.05
C ASP A 44 -11.23 12.73 -3.48
N ARG A 45 -11.54 13.96 -3.05
CA ARG A 45 -12.80 14.30 -2.37
C ARG A 45 -14.03 13.90 -3.19
N ARG A 46 -13.96 14.00 -4.53
CA ARG A 46 -15.03 13.55 -5.43
C ARG A 46 -15.23 12.04 -5.44
N MET A 47 -14.19 11.24 -5.17
CA MET A 47 -14.31 9.79 -5.02
C MET A 47 -15.05 9.46 -3.72
N LEU A 48 -14.74 10.17 -2.62
CA LEU A 48 -15.44 10.00 -1.34
C LEU A 48 -16.93 10.35 -1.43
N GLU A 49 -17.30 11.33 -2.26
CA GLU A 49 -18.69 11.71 -2.51
C GLU A 49 -19.51 10.59 -3.19
N SER A 50 -18.86 9.60 -3.81
CA SER A 50 -19.53 8.41 -4.35
C SER A 50 -19.74 7.30 -3.29
N LEU A 51 -19.12 7.40 -2.11
CA LEU A 51 -19.30 6.42 -1.06
C LEU A 51 -20.66 6.59 -0.39
N VAL A 52 -21.33 5.47 -0.17
CA VAL A 52 -22.64 5.43 0.49
C VAL A 52 -22.51 4.96 1.93
N CYS A 53 -23.36 5.50 2.80
CA CYS A 53 -23.44 5.08 4.19
C CYS A 53 -23.87 3.60 4.29
N PRO A 54 -23.19 2.75 5.09
CA PRO A 54 -23.53 1.34 5.22
C PRO A 54 -24.90 1.08 5.90
N LEU A 55 -25.40 2.05 6.68
CA LEU A 55 -26.65 1.92 7.43
C LEU A 55 -27.86 2.48 6.68
N THR A 56 -27.66 3.60 5.98
CA THR A 56 -28.75 4.35 5.36
C THR A 56 -28.74 4.30 3.83
N HIS A 57 -27.66 3.76 3.24
CA HIS A 57 -27.37 3.79 1.81
C HIS A 57 -27.46 5.20 1.19
N GLY A 58 -27.35 6.24 2.02
CA GLY A 58 -27.38 7.64 1.62
C GLY A 58 -25.99 8.21 1.35
N PRO A 59 -25.91 9.46 0.86
CA PRO A 59 -24.64 10.14 0.62
C PRO A 59 -23.87 10.37 1.93
N LEU A 60 -22.55 10.40 1.81
CA LEU A 60 -21.62 10.78 2.88
C LEU A 60 -20.95 12.12 2.56
N GLU A 61 -20.77 12.95 3.59
CA GLU A 61 -20.07 14.23 3.50
C GLU A 61 -18.67 14.09 4.10
N PHE A 62 -17.62 14.47 3.39
CA PHE A 62 -16.29 14.53 3.98
C PHE A 62 -16.15 15.78 4.88
N ALA A 63 -15.70 15.57 6.11
CA ALA A 63 -15.37 16.65 7.04
C ALA A 63 -13.98 17.23 6.68
N PRO A 64 -13.84 18.53 6.37
CA PRO A 64 -12.52 19.10 6.07
C PRO A 64 -11.63 19.29 7.31
N GLU A 65 -12.21 19.32 8.50
CA GLU A 65 -11.51 19.56 9.78
C GLU A 65 -10.92 18.28 10.38
N ALA A 66 -11.48 17.12 10.04
CA ALA A 66 -11.06 15.82 10.53
C ALA A 66 -11.17 14.78 9.41
N PRO A 67 -10.30 13.76 9.35
CA PRO A 67 -10.41 12.71 8.35
C PRO A 67 -11.60 11.78 8.67
N GLU A 68 -12.82 12.27 8.47
CA GLU A 68 -14.08 11.60 8.79
C GLU A 68 -15.10 11.75 7.65
N LEU A 69 -15.99 10.77 7.52
CA LEU A 69 -17.16 10.79 6.65
C LEU A 69 -18.44 10.90 7.47
N ILE A 70 -19.16 11.99 7.30
CA ILE A 70 -20.38 12.33 8.01
C ILE A 70 -21.60 11.77 7.27
N SER A 71 -22.42 10.99 7.98
CA SER A 71 -23.78 10.66 7.55
C SER A 71 -24.78 11.46 8.38
N ARG A 72 -25.36 12.51 7.79
CA ARG A 72 -26.40 13.32 8.44
C ARG A 72 -27.65 12.50 8.79
N LYS A 73 -28.02 11.55 7.94
CA LYS A 73 -29.20 10.69 8.15
C LYS A 73 -29.02 9.70 9.29
N ALA A 74 -27.81 9.14 9.42
CA ALA A 74 -27.50 8.23 10.53
C ALA A 74 -27.16 8.98 11.83
N GLY A 75 -26.80 10.26 11.74
CA GLY A 75 -26.29 11.01 12.90
C GLY A 75 -24.90 10.53 13.35
N LEU A 76 -24.09 10.01 12.41
CA LEU A 76 -22.81 9.37 12.69
C LEU A 76 -21.69 9.94 11.81
N ALA A 77 -20.47 9.96 12.35
CA ALA A 77 -19.23 10.26 11.65
C ALA A 77 -18.29 9.04 11.67
N PHE A 78 -17.92 8.56 10.49
CA PHE A 78 -17.05 7.41 10.29
C PHE A 78 -15.59 7.86 10.11
N PRO A 79 -14.64 7.41 10.93
CA PRO A 79 -13.25 7.85 10.83
C PRO A 79 -12.53 7.21 9.65
N ILE A 80 -11.54 7.92 9.10
CA ILE A 80 -10.60 7.43 8.10
C ILE A 80 -9.24 7.28 8.77
N ARG A 81 -8.69 6.05 8.75
CA ARG A 81 -7.36 5.74 9.32
C ARG A 81 -6.47 5.18 8.22
N ASP A 82 -5.26 5.71 8.08
CA ASP A 82 -4.32 5.33 7.01
C ASP A 82 -4.90 5.42 5.59
N GLY A 83 -5.85 6.34 5.40
CA GLY A 83 -6.59 6.50 4.15
C GLY A 83 -7.66 5.44 3.88
N ILE A 84 -8.02 4.63 4.88
CA ILE A 84 -9.07 3.62 4.79
C ILE A 84 -10.28 4.07 5.63
N PRO A 85 -11.45 4.28 5.03
CA PRO A 85 -12.68 4.59 5.77
C PRO A 85 -13.12 3.39 6.62
N ILE A 86 -13.28 3.61 7.93
CA ILE A 86 -13.80 2.62 8.87
C ILE A 86 -15.32 2.79 8.95
N MET A 87 -16.05 2.01 8.16
CA MET A 87 -17.51 2.05 8.04
C MET A 87 -18.20 1.12 9.06
N LEU A 88 -17.79 1.18 10.33
CA LEU A 88 -18.35 0.39 11.42
C LEU A 88 -19.11 1.29 12.39
N GLU A 89 -20.31 0.89 12.80
CA GLU A 89 -21.14 1.65 13.76
C GLU A 89 -20.44 1.82 15.12
N SER A 90 -19.75 0.78 15.61
CA SER A 90 -19.03 0.80 16.89
C SER A 90 -17.84 1.76 16.91
N GLU A 91 -17.27 2.07 15.75
CA GLU A 91 -16.15 3.01 15.59
C GLU A 91 -16.64 4.41 15.18
N ALA A 92 -17.93 4.54 14.85
CA ALA A 92 -18.49 5.80 14.41
C ALA A 92 -18.72 6.73 15.61
N ARG A 93 -18.34 7.99 15.45
CA ARG A 93 -18.63 9.03 16.43
C ARG A 93 -20.05 9.53 16.25
N VAL A 94 -20.81 9.61 17.34
CA VAL A 94 -22.15 10.19 17.32
C VAL A 94 -22.03 11.70 17.08
N LEU A 95 -22.83 12.20 16.14
CA LEU A 95 -22.98 13.63 15.93
C LEU A 95 -23.97 14.14 16.96
N GLU A 96 -23.50 14.99 17.87
CA GLU A 96 -24.40 15.70 18.77
C GLU A 96 -25.21 16.72 17.96
N ALA A 97 -26.53 16.71 18.17
CA ALA A 97 -27.50 17.53 17.46
C ALA A 97 -27.62 18.92 18.08
#